data_AF-A0A397HP15-F1
#
_entry.id   AF-A0A397HP15-F1
#
_cell.length_a   1.000
_cell.length_b   1.000
_cell.length_c   1.000
_cell.angle_alpha   90.00
_cell.angle_beta   90.00
_cell.angle_gamma   90.00
#
_symmetry.space_group_name_H-M   'P 1'
#
loop_
_entity.id
_entity.type
_entity.pdbx_description
1 polymer ?
#
loop_
_entity_poly.entity_id
_entity_poly.type
_entity_poly.pdbx_seq_one_letter_code
_entity_poly.pdbx_strand_id
1 'polypeptide(L)'
;MAYHHILRQNSSFNLIKSSLTYNHFFYCSGICKSLPRHRLEFKSLQNAVKFISTNNSKASDLDLAKENFIKNIYENFKSPIIFLSQKRASEIAKKIIADHREIEEFFKEKIATQEKKYGEEVATIEKKSCEEIATKEKKSCEEIATKEKKHREEVATIEKKHREEVATIEKKSWEEIATGEKKSREIAATIVATIEKKSREDVAAIEKTLQAAKNDHRDLLIRFMRVRGNFNLRDAIEWVREQVSKGNYGDYSLLSIPLAITQSSTATNVQNKSSESTTPPYASPSDKRLVQLMENTTFSENLLKICETNKITGSHVQTCIAGLYHQLSKQAHGCDKQEIAIDSRFFASNEILALGFIFKIYNIKYSYFDDSGRLIDFPFEI
;
A
#
# COMPACT_ATOMS: atom_id res chain seq x y z
N MET A 1 4.73 24.24 10.07
CA MET A 1 6.13 24.57 9.71
C MET A 1 6.17 25.78 8.77
N ALA A 2 5.89 27.00 9.26
CA ALA A 2 5.87 28.22 8.42
C ALA A 2 6.22 29.52 9.19
N TYR A 3 7.02 29.43 10.26
CA TYR A 3 7.28 30.59 11.15
C TYR A 3 8.71 31.15 11.11
N HIS A 4 9.61 30.62 10.28
CA HIS A 4 11.04 30.95 10.38
C HIS A 4 11.57 32.00 9.37
N HIS A 5 10.70 32.66 8.60
CA HIS A 5 11.15 33.48 7.45
C HIS A 5 11.03 35.01 7.61
N ILE A 6 10.59 35.53 8.77
CA ILE A 6 10.30 36.97 8.95
C ILE A 6 11.43 37.76 9.66
N LEU A 7 12.42 37.11 10.28
CA LEU A 7 13.51 37.80 10.99
C LEU A 7 14.69 38.28 10.11
N ARG A 8 14.45 38.55 8.82
CA ARG A 8 15.51 38.96 7.86
C ARG A 8 15.31 40.35 7.23
N GLN A 9 14.62 41.26 7.93
CA GLN A 9 14.44 42.66 7.49
C GLN A 9 15.00 43.72 8.47
N ASN A 10 16.21 43.50 9.01
CA ASN A 10 16.93 44.52 9.79
C ASN A 10 17.86 45.43 8.93
N SER A 11 17.77 45.38 7.60
CA SER A 11 18.56 46.25 6.70
C SER A 11 18.07 47.70 6.64
N SER A 12 16.84 47.96 7.05
CA SER A 12 16.19 49.28 6.96
C SER A 12 16.67 50.26 8.04
N PHE A 13 17.19 49.76 9.17
CA PHE A 13 17.60 50.59 10.31
C PHE A 13 18.89 51.39 10.05
N ASN A 14 19.81 50.84 9.25
CA ASN A 14 21.06 51.53 8.89
C ASN A 14 20.86 52.65 7.83
N LEU A 15 19.79 52.58 7.04
CA LEU A 15 19.44 53.63 6.08
C LEU A 15 18.85 54.88 6.76
N ILE A 16 18.15 54.72 7.88
CA ILE A 16 17.52 55.85 8.59
C ILE A 16 18.58 56.71 9.30
N LYS A 17 19.60 56.09 9.90
CA LYS A 17 20.74 56.79 10.54
C LYS A 17 21.56 57.65 9.56
N SER A 18 21.70 57.20 8.32
CA SER A 18 22.41 57.93 7.25
C SER A 18 21.57 59.06 6.64
N SER A 19 20.23 58.96 6.66
CA SER A 19 19.35 60.03 6.15
C SER A 19 19.19 61.22 7.11
N LEU A 20 19.20 60.99 8.43
CA LEU A 20 19.03 62.03 9.45
C LEU A 20 20.25 62.95 9.57
N THR A 21 21.46 62.41 9.40
CA THR A 21 22.70 63.21 9.32
C THR A 21 22.75 64.06 8.05
N TYR A 22 22.16 63.58 6.95
CA TYR A 22 22.10 64.31 5.69
C TYR A 22 21.11 65.49 5.71
N ASN A 23 19.94 65.31 6.34
CA ASN A 23 18.89 66.35 6.39
C ASN A 23 19.18 67.49 7.37
N HIS A 24 19.91 67.23 8.47
CA HIS A 24 20.33 68.29 9.41
C HIS A 24 21.30 69.31 8.74
N PHE A 25 22.10 68.85 7.77
CA PHE A 25 23.04 69.70 7.05
C PHE A 25 22.38 70.67 6.06
N PHE A 26 21.23 70.27 5.48
CA PHE A 26 20.47 71.14 4.58
C PHE A 26 19.73 72.27 5.30
N TYR A 27 19.34 72.06 6.56
CA TYR A 27 18.68 73.11 7.35
C TYR A 27 19.66 74.24 7.74
N CYS A 28 20.92 73.92 8.05
CA CYS A 28 21.97 74.93 8.25
C CYS A 28 22.37 75.68 6.95
N SER A 29 22.20 75.06 5.79
CA SER A 29 22.43 75.68 4.47
C SER A 29 21.39 76.76 4.12
N GLY A 30 20.17 76.69 4.67
CA GLY A 30 19.13 77.70 4.46
C GLY A 30 19.43 79.04 5.15
N ILE A 31 19.97 78.99 6.37
CA ILE A 31 20.24 80.18 7.20
C ILE A 31 21.49 80.95 6.72
N CYS A 32 22.44 80.28 6.05
CA CYS A 32 23.69 80.90 5.59
C CYS A 32 23.62 81.63 4.24
N LYS A 33 22.47 81.68 3.56
CA LYS A 33 22.34 82.32 2.23
C LYS A 33 22.38 83.85 2.25
N SER A 34 22.32 84.51 3.41
CA SER A 34 22.25 85.97 3.54
C SER A 34 23.60 86.70 3.68
N LEU A 35 24.74 86.00 3.71
CA LEU A 35 26.07 86.61 3.89
C LEU A 35 27.06 86.27 2.76
N PRO A 36 27.39 87.21 1.86
CA PRO A 36 28.21 86.95 0.67
C PRO A 36 29.66 86.51 0.96
N ARG A 37 30.22 86.86 2.13
CA ARG A 37 31.63 86.57 2.47
C ARG A 37 31.91 85.13 2.90
N HIS A 38 30.90 84.32 3.21
CA HIS A 38 31.09 82.92 3.65
C HIS A 38 30.93 81.89 2.52
N ARG A 39 30.71 82.33 1.28
CA ARG A 39 30.37 81.43 0.15
C ARG A 39 31.51 80.48 -0.25
N LEU A 40 32.78 80.87 -0.04
CA LEU A 40 33.96 80.05 -0.31
C LEU A 40 34.23 79.04 0.81
N GLU A 41 34.09 79.44 2.07
CA GLU A 41 34.25 78.57 3.24
C GLU A 41 33.17 77.47 3.28
N PHE A 42 31.93 77.84 2.92
CA PHE A 42 30.81 76.90 2.87
C PHE A 42 30.99 75.85 1.77
N LYS A 43 31.61 76.20 0.65
CA LYS A 43 31.87 75.26 -0.45
C LYS A 43 32.99 74.28 -0.11
N SER A 44 33.98 74.73 0.66
CA SER A 44 35.04 73.87 1.19
C SER A 44 34.51 72.91 2.27
N LEU A 45 33.63 73.39 3.16
CA LEU A 45 32.91 72.55 4.13
C LEU A 45 31.96 71.54 3.44
N GLN A 46 31.22 71.96 2.42
CA GLN A 46 30.38 71.05 1.62
C GLN A 46 31.20 69.96 0.92
N ASN A 47 32.38 70.30 0.39
CA ASN A 47 33.27 69.32 -0.23
C ASN A 47 33.87 68.35 0.80
N ALA A 48 34.25 68.83 1.98
CA ALA A 48 34.75 68.00 3.07
C ALA A 48 33.68 67.03 3.60
N VAL A 49 32.44 67.49 3.75
CA VAL A 49 31.32 66.66 4.19
C VAL A 49 30.94 65.64 3.10
N LYS A 50 30.98 66.02 1.82
CA LYS A 50 30.78 65.11 0.69
C LYS A 50 31.85 64.02 0.64
N PHE A 51 33.10 64.35 0.98
CA PHE A 51 34.22 63.41 1.08
C PHE A 51 34.07 62.42 2.24
N ILE A 52 33.58 62.88 3.40
CA ILE A 52 33.30 62.01 4.55
C ILE A 52 32.09 61.11 4.28
N SER A 53 31.03 61.63 3.66
CA SER A 53 29.81 60.89 3.34
C SER A 53 30.00 59.78 2.30
N THR A 54 30.95 59.91 1.37
CA THR A 54 31.20 58.91 0.33
C THR A 54 32.11 57.78 0.82
N ASN A 55 32.82 57.99 1.92
CA ASN A 55 33.69 57.00 2.54
C ASN A 55 33.02 56.48 3.82
N ASN A 56 32.19 55.44 3.67
CA ASN A 56 31.61 54.65 4.78
C ASN A 56 32.72 53.83 5.48
N SER A 57 33.68 54.53 6.07
CA SER A 57 34.90 53.93 6.59
C SER A 57 34.85 53.81 8.12
N LYS A 58 35.53 52.80 8.65
CA LYS A 58 35.47 52.38 10.06
C LYS A 58 35.98 53.51 10.96
N ALA A 59 35.60 53.49 12.25
CA ALA A 59 35.90 54.56 13.22
C ALA A 59 37.38 55.02 13.27
N SER A 60 38.35 54.16 12.91
CA SER A 60 39.77 54.49 12.81
C SER A 60 40.11 55.52 11.72
N ASP A 61 39.31 55.59 10.66
CA ASP A 61 39.53 56.52 9.55
C ASP A 61 38.98 57.92 9.87
N LEU A 62 38.12 58.03 10.88
CA LEU A 62 37.54 59.31 11.33
C LEU A 62 38.57 60.17 12.06
N ASP A 63 39.48 59.56 12.82
CA ASP A 63 40.56 60.28 13.52
C ASP A 63 41.61 60.80 12.52
N LEU A 64 41.96 60.00 11.51
CA LEU A 64 42.86 60.42 10.43
C LEU A 64 42.21 61.50 9.54
N ALA A 65 40.90 61.40 9.29
CA ALA A 65 40.15 62.43 8.57
C ALA A 65 40.05 63.74 9.37
N LYS A 66 39.94 63.69 10.71
CA LYS A 66 39.97 64.88 11.58
C LYS A 66 41.31 65.61 11.51
N GLU A 67 42.43 64.90 11.62
CA GLU A 67 43.75 65.52 11.53
C GLU A 67 43.98 66.18 10.16
N ASN A 68 43.61 65.48 9.08
CA ASN A 68 43.74 66.02 7.73
C ASN A 68 42.80 67.21 7.47
N PHE A 69 41.59 67.21 8.04
CA PHE A 69 40.66 68.33 7.92
C PHE A 69 41.18 69.58 8.64
N ILE A 70 41.69 69.43 9.87
CA ILE A 70 42.31 70.53 10.61
C ILE A 70 43.52 71.07 9.82
N LYS A 71 44.39 70.19 9.31
CA LYS A 71 45.55 70.60 8.51
C LYS A 71 45.15 71.38 7.25
N ASN A 72 44.13 70.91 6.51
CA ASN A 72 43.65 71.58 5.30
C ASN A 72 42.96 72.92 5.59
N ILE A 73 42.29 73.07 6.73
CA ILE A 73 41.79 74.38 7.18
C ILE A 73 42.98 75.33 7.35
N TYR A 74 44.00 74.93 8.11
CA TYR A 74 45.16 75.78 8.36
C TYR A 74 45.92 76.19 7.09
N GLU A 75 46.05 75.29 6.12
CA GLU A 75 46.77 75.60 4.87
C GLU A 75 46.00 76.56 3.94
N ASN A 76 44.67 76.52 3.96
CA ASN A 76 43.84 77.36 3.07
C ASN A 76 43.54 78.77 3.61
N PHE A 77 43.81 79.05 4.89
CA PHE A 77 43.59 80.37 5.52
C PHE A 77 44.82 81.31 5.45
N LYS A 78 45.62 81.27 4.37
CA LYS A 78 46.82 82.13 4.15
C LYS A 78 46.54 83.65 3.95
N SER A 79 45.32 84.11 4.09
CA SER A 79 44.98 85.55 4.07
C SER A 79 45.05 86.17 5.47
N PRO A 80 45.38 87.47 5.63
CA PRO A 80 45.47 88.14 6.92
C PRO A 80 44.08 88.40 7.50
N ILE A 81 43.37 87.34 7.85
CA ILE A 81 42.19 87.40 8.70
C ILE A 81 42.71 87.42 10.11
N ILE A 82 42.62 88.61 10.72
CA ILE A 82 42.70 88.94 12.15
C ILE A 82 43.08 87.74 13.02
N PHE A 83 44.31 87.79 13.55
CA PHE A 83 44.86 86.90 14.58
C PHE A 83 43.86 86.73 15.75
N LEU A 84 42.90 85.82 15.61
CA LEU A 84 42.34 85.16 16.77
C LEU A 84 43.51 84.39 17.37
N SER A 85 43.98 84.80 18.54
CA SER A 85 45.04 84.08 19.24
C SER A 85 44.66 82.60 19.30
N GLN A 86 45.61 81.69 19.10
CA GLN A 86 45.38 80.23 19.13
C GLN A 86 44.55 79.80 20.36
N LYS A 87 44.70 80.53 21.47
CA LYS A 87 43.89 80.40 22.68
C LYS A 87 42.39 80.59 22.43
N ARG A 88 41.97 81.68 21.78
CA ARG A 88 40.55 81.96 21.49
C ARG A 88 39.97 80.96 20.49
N ALA A 89 40.75 80.50 19.52
CA ALA A 89 40.33 79.43 18.61
C ALA A 89 40.13 78.08 19.33
N SER A 90 41.02 77.73 20.27
CA SER A 90 40.88 76.51 21.10
C SER A 90 39.65 76.58 22.01
N GLU A 91 39.38 77.73 22.63
CA GLU A 91 38.19 77.94 23.46
C GLU A 91 36.89 77.78 22.66
N ILE A 92 36.84 78.34 21.45
CA ILE A 92 35.68 78.18 20.54
C ILE A 92 35.51 76.70 20.15
N ALA A 93 36.59 76.01 19.79
CA ALA A 93 36.52 74.60 19.41
C ALA A 93 36.03 73.71 20.57
N LYS A 94 36.52 73.94 21.80
CA LYS A 94 36.05 73.23 22.99
C LYS A 94 34.56 73.45 23.25
N LYS A 95 34.08 74.69 23.07
CA LYS A 95 32.66 75.01 23.21
C LYS A 95 31.81 74.29 22.15
N ILE A 96 32.23 74.31 20.89
CA ILE A 96 31.53 73.59 19.81
C ILE A 96 31.46 72.07 20.10
N ILE A 97 32.55 71.48 20.59
CA ILE A 97 32.57 70.05 20.96
C ILE A 97 31.63 69.76 22.13
N ALA A 98 31.57 70.64 23.14
CA ALA A 98 30.65 70.50 24.26
C ALA A 98 29.19 70.60 23.80
N ASP A 99 28.86 71.64 23.03
CA ASP A 99 27.51 71.85 22.47
C ASP A 99 27.09 70.65 21.59
N HIS A 100 28.02 70.10 20.79
CA HIS A 100 27.75 68.91 19.97
C HIS A 100 27.46 67.66 20.81
N ARG A 101 28.20 67.47 21.91
CA ARG A 101 27.98 66.35 22.84
C ARG A 101 26.62 66.46 23.53
N GLU A 102 26.22 67.65 23.96
CA GLU A 102 24.89 67.87 24.55
C GLU A 102 23.77 67.57 23.56
N ILE A 103 23.92 67.99 22.30
CA ILE A 103 22.98 67.67 21.23
C ILE A 103 22.91 66.15 20.98
N GLU A 104 24.06 65.46 20.96
CA GLU A 104 24.13 64.01 20.76
C GLU A 104 23.41 63.24 21.87
N GLU A 105 23.65 63.58 23.14
CA GLU A 105 22.97 62.96 24.28
C GLU A 105 21.46 63.24 24.27
N PHE A 106 21.03 64.47 23.91
CA PHE A 106 19.61 64.79 23.75
C PHE A 106 18.94 63.91 22.67
N PHE A 107 19.58 63.74 21.51
CA PHE A 107 19.04 62.87 20.45
C PHE A 107 19.03 61.40 20.84
N LYS A 108 20.06 60.94 21.55
CA LYS A 108 20.15 59.57 22.03
C LYS A 108 19.04 59.25 23.02
N GLU A 109 18.73 60.16 23.95
CA GLU A 109 17.60 60.01 24.88
C GLU A 109 16.25 60.01 24.15
N LYS A 110 16.07 60.89 23.16
CA LYS A 110 14.86 60.93 22.34
C LYS A 110 14.65 59.65 21.54
N ILE A 111 15.71 59.10 20.94
CA ILE A 111 15.69 57.82 20.22
C ILE A 111 15.33 56.69 21.19
N ALA A 112 16.01 56.59 22.33
CA ALA A 112 15.72 55.55 23.33
C ALA A 112 14.26 55.60 23.83
N THR A 113 13.73 56.80 24.05
CA THR A 113 12.34 56.99 24.46
C THR A 113 11.36 56.55 23.38
N GLN A 114 11.66 56.85 22.11
CA GLN A 114 10.81 56.49 20.98
C GLN A 114 10.87 54.99 20.68
N GLU A 115 12.05 54.36 20.74
CA GLU A 115 12.23 52.92 20.63
C GLU A 115 11.45 52.17 21.72
N LYS A 116 11.48 52.66 22.96
CA LYS A 116 10.68 52.08 24.06
C LYS A 116 9.18 52.15 23.77
N LYS A 117 8.67 53.31 23.32
CA LYS A 117 7.24 53.47 22.97
C LYS A 117 6.82 52.52 21.85
N TYR A 118 7.60 52.43 20.77
CA TYR A 118 7.29 51.51 19.67
C TYR A 118 7.36 50.04 20.12
N GLY A 119 8.31 49.68 20.98
CA GLY A 119 8.38 48.33 21.53
C GLY A 119 7.13 47.93 22.32
N GLU A 120 6.60 48.84 23.15
CA GLU A 120 5.36 48.63 23.91
C GLU A 120 4.12 48.52 22.99
N GLU A 121 4.04 49.35 21.95
CA GLU A 121 2.96 49.28 20.95
C GLU A 121 2.99 47.96 20.17
N VAL A 122 4.17 47.53 19.70
CA VAL A 122 4.34 46.26 18.99
C VAL A 122 3.95 45.08 19.88
N ALA A 123 4.43 45.04 21.13
CA ALA A 123 4.08 43.98 22.08
C ALA A 123 2.56 43.92 22.34
N THR A 124 1.88 45.07 22.38
CA THR A 124 0.43 45.14 22.55
C THR A 124 -0.33 44.61 21.32
N ILE A 125 0.14 44.94 20.12
CA ILE A 125 -0.44 44.46 18.85
C ILE A 125 -0.24 42.95 18.72
N GLU A 126 0.97 42.45 19.01
CA GLU A 126 1.27 41.02 18.96
C GLU A 126 0.38 40.24 19.93
N LYS A 127 0.23 40.72 21.18
CA LYS A 127 -0.66 40.07 22.16
C LYS A 127 -2.11 39.99 21.67
N LYS A 128 -2.67 41.09 21.15
CA LYS A 128 -4.04 41.10 20.60
C LYS A 128 -4.19 40.15 19.42
N SER A 129 -3.22 40.14 18.51
CA SER A 129 -3.23 39.24 17.35
C SER A 129 -3.20 37.77 17.77
N CYS A 130 -2.37 37.41 18.75
CA CYS A 130 -2.32 36.05 19.30
C CYS A 130 -3.66 35.64 19.95
N GLU A 131 -4.31 36.53 20.71
CA GLU A 131 -5.62 36.27 21.32
C GLU A 131 -6.72 36.07 20.25
N GLU A 132 -6.72 36.85 19.17
CA GLU A 132 -7.64 36.67 18.04
C GLU A 132 -7.41 35.35 17.28
N ILE A 133 -6.16 34.94 17.10
CA ILE A 133 -5.84 33.65 16.47
C ILE A 133 -6.32 32.50 17.36
N ALA A 134 -6.01 32.54 18.67
CA ALA A 134 -6.40 31.49 19.61
C ALA A 134 -7.93 31.32 19.69
N THR A 135 -8.69 32.42 19.63
CA THR A 135 -10.16 32.35 19.63
C THR A 135 -10.73 31.79 18.33
N LYS A 136 -10.13 32.11 17.17
CA LYS A 136 -10.52 31.51 15.87
C LYS A 136 -10.19 30.02 15.81
N GLU A 137 -9.01 29.62 16.26
CA GLU A 137 -8.60 28.21 16.31
C GLU A 137 -9.53 27.41 17.22
N LYS A 138 -9.86 27.93 18.42
CA LYS A 138 -10.81 27.27 19.32
C LYS A 138 -12.18 27.04 18.67
N LYS A 139 -12.75 28.06 18.02
CA LYS A 139 -14.04 27.93 17.30
C LYS A 139 -13.96 26.91 16.17
N SER A 140 -12.89 26.94 15.39
CA SER A 140 -12.69 25.98 14.28
C SER A 140 -12.60 24.53 14.80
N CYS A 141 -11.88 24.30 15.90
CA CYS A 141 -11.80 23.00 16.54
C CYS A 141 -13.16 22.50 17.06
N GLU A 142 -13.97 23.38 17.65
CA GLU A 142 -15.33 23.04 18.11
C GLU A 142 -16.26 22.68 16.93
N GLU A 143 -16.17 23.39 15.81
CA GLU A 143 -16.91 23.07 14.58
C GLU A 143 -16.50 21.74 13.95
N ILE A 144 -15.20 21.41 13.99
CA ILE A 144 -14.70 20.11 13.50
C ILE A 144 -15.21 18.99 14.40
N ALA A 145 -15.10 19.14 15.73
CA ALA A 145 -15.55 18.13 16.69
C ALA A 145 -17.05 17.82 16.56
N THR A 146 -17.88 18.85 16.34
CA THR A 146 -19.33 18.67 16.13
C THR A 146 -19.64 17.95 14.81
N LYS A 147 -18.94 18.27 13.71
CA LYS A 147 -19.08 17.56 12.43
C LYS A 147 -18.63 16.10 12.52
N GLU A 148 -17.50 15.83 13.16
CA GLU A 148 -16.99 14.46 13.37
C GLU A 148 -17.96 13.61 14.19
N LYS A 149 -18.54 14.19 15.26
CA LYS A 149 -19.56 13.51 16.07
C LYS A 149 -20.78 13.13 15.22
N LYS A 150 -21.29 14.07 14.42
CA LYS A 150 -22.44 13.82 13.54
C LYS A 150 -22.14 12.73 12.50
N HIS A 151 -20.97 12.79 11.86
CA HIS A 151 -20.54 11.77 10.89
C HIS A 151 -20.44 10.39 11.54
N ARG A 152 -19.91 10.29 12.77
CA ARG A 152 -19.84 9.02 13.51
C ARG A 152 -21.22 8.43 13.79
N GLU A 153 -22.20 9.27 14.15
CA GLU A 153 -23.59 8.85 14.39
C GLU A 153 -24.27 8.37 13.09
N GLU A 154 -24.02 9.05 11.97
CA GLU A 154 -24.50 8.64 10.64
C GLU A 154 -23.93 7.28 10.22
N VAL A 155 -22.61 7.07 10.37
CA VAL A 155 -21.95 5.79 10.09
C VAL A 155 -22.52 4.66 10.94
N ALA A 156 -22.67 4.87 12.26
CA ALA A 156 -23.23 3.85 13.15
C ALA A 156 -24.67 3.45 12.75
N THR A 157 -25.45 4.41 12.25
CA THR A 157 -26.82 4.15 11.77
C THR A 157 -26.82 3.33 10.48
N ILE A 158 -25.92 3.62 9.54
CA ILE A 158 -25.76 2.87 8.29
C ILE A 158 -25.30 1.43 8.59
N GLU A 159 -24.30 1.26 9.44
CA GLU A 159 -23.80 -0.07 9.84
C GLU A 159 -24.89 -0.92 10.49
N LYS A 160 -25.74 -0.32 11.33
CA LYS A 160 -26.87 -1.02 11.95
C LYS A 160 -27.88 -1.49 10.89
N LYS A 161 -28.26 -0.63 9.95
CA LYS A 161 -29.18 -1.00 8.85
C LYS A 161 -28.61 -2.13 7.99
N HIS A 162 -27.34 -2.02 7.60
CA HIS A 162 -26.69 -3.06 6.80
C HIS A 162 -26.65 -4.40 7.53
N ARG A 163 -26.39 -4.40 8.85
CA ARG A 163 -26.44 -5.63 9.67
C ARG A 163 -27.82 -6.27 9.69
N GLU A 164 -28.89 -5.46 9.81
CA GLU A 164 -30.27 -5.95 9.79
C GLU A 164 -30.67 -6.51 8.41
N GLU A 165 -30.22 -5.88 7.33
CA GLU A 165 -30.42 -6.37 5.95
C GLU A 165 -29.73 -7.71 5.72
N VAL A 166 -28.45 -7.84 6.11
CA VAL A 166 -27.69 -9.10 6.02
C VAL A 166 -28.37 -10.22 6.80
N ALA A 167 -28.80 -9.97 8.04
CA ALA A 167 -29.49 -10.97 8.85
C ALA A 167 -30.82 -11.43 8.21
N THR A 168 -31.51 -10.53 7.51
CA THR A 168 -32.75 -10.85 6.78
C THR A 168 -32.48 -11.72 5.55
N ILE A 169 -31.41 -11.43 4.80
CA ILE A 169 -30.99 -12.22 3.63
C ILE A 169 -30.55 -13.62 4.08
N GLU A 170 -29.72 -13.72 5.11
CA GLU A 170 -29.28 -15.00 5.67
C GLU A 170 -30.46 -15.86 6.11
N LYS A 171 -31.43 -15.28 6.82
CA LYS A 171 -32.64 -16.00 7.25
C LYS A 171 -33.42 -16.57 6.07
N LYS A 172 -33.65 -15.77 5.01
CA LYS A 172 -34.34 -16.23 3.79
C LYS A 172 -33.57 -17.35 3.09
N SER A 173 -32.24 -17.22 2.99
CA SER A 173 -31.39 -18.25 2.38
C SER A 173 -31.48 -19.58 3.14
N TRP A 174 -31.45 -19.56 4.47
CA TRP A 174 -31.63 -20.76 5.28
C TRP A 174 -33.02 -21.40 5.12
N GLU A 175 -34.08 -20.59 5.02
CA GLU A 175 -35.45 -21.08 4.77
C GLU A 175 -35.57 -21.76 3.38
N GLU A 176 -34.92 -21.20 2.35
CA GLU A 176 -34.87 -21.80 1.01
C GLU A 176 -34.10 -23.12 1.00
N ILE A 177 -32.93 -23.18 1.64
CA ILE A 177 -32.13 -24.41 1.79
C ILE A 177 -32.94 -25.49 2.52
N ALA A 178 -33.56 -25.16 3.65
CA ALA A 178 -34.38 -26.10 4.42
C ALA A 178 -35.56 -26.66 3.60
N THR A 179 -36.19 -25.80 2.78
CA THR A 179 -37.29 -26.20 1.89
C THR A 179 -36.78 -27.11 0.75
N GLY A 180 -35.62 -26.80 0.17
CA GLY A 180 -34.97 -27.61 -0.85
C GLY A 180 -34.59 -29.00 -0.33
N GLU A 181 -33.99 -29.07 0.86
CA GLU A 181 -33.65 -30.34 1.50
C GLU A 181 -34.87 -31.20 1.81
N LYS A 182 -35.97 -30.59 2.28
CA LYS A 182 -37.22 -31.31 2.54
C LYS A 182 -37.77 -31.94 1.26
N LYS A 183 -37.83 -31.18 0.16
CA LYS A 183 -38.27 -31.69 -1.16
C LYS A 183 -37.35 -32.80 -1.67
N SER A 184 -36.04 -32.64 -1.52
CA SER A 184 -35.06 -33.66 -1.91
C SER A 184 -35.26 -34.97 -1.13
N ARG A 185 -35.50 -34.88 0.18
CA ARG A 185 -35.82 -36.04 1.03
C ARG A 185 -37.12 -36.73 0.63
N GLU A 186 -38.17 -35.97 0.31
CA GLU A 186 -39.45 -36.53 -0.18
C GLU A 186 -39.31 -37.27 -1.52
N ILE A 187 -38.54 -36.69 -2.46
CA ILE A 187 -38.22 -37.34 -3.74
C ILE A 187 -37.41 -38.62 -3.51
N ALA A 188 -36.37 -38.57 -2.66
CA ALA A 188 -35.56 -39.74 -2.34
C ALA A 188 -36.41 -40.86 -1.72
N ALA A 189 -37.29 -40.54 -0.77
CA ALA A 189 -38.21 -41.51 -0.16
C ALA A 189 -39.14 -42.15 -1.20
N THR A 190 -39.65 -41.36 -2.15
CA THR A 190 -40.52 -41.86 -3.23
C THR A 190 -39.77 -42.81 -4.18
N ILE A 191 -38.53 -42.47 -4.55
CA ILE A 191 -37.67 -43.32 -5.40
C ILE A 191 -37.38 -44.64 -4.69
N VAL A 192 -36.97 -44.60 -3.42
CA VAL A 192 -36.70 -45.80 -2.61
C VAL A 192 -37.94 -46.70 -2.53
N ALA A 193 -39.11 -46.15 -2.21
CA ALA A 193 -40.35 -46.92 -2.14
C ALA A 193 -40.72 -47.58 -3.49
N THR A 194 -40.44 -46.90 -4.61
CA THR A 194 -40.67 -47.41 -5.96
C THR A 194 -39.71 -48.57 -6.28
N ILE A 195 -38.44 -48.43 -5.95
CA ILE A 195 -37.43 -49.48 -6.13
C ILE A 195 -37.78 -50.70 -5.28
N GLU A 196 -38.11 -50.52 -4.00
CA GLU A 196 -38.50 -51.61 -3.11
C GLU A 196 -39.75 -52.35 -3.60
N LYS A 197 -40.73 -51.64 -4.17
CA LYS A 197 -41.90 -52.26 -4.78
C LYS A 197 -41.50 -53.13 -5.97
N LYS A 198 -40.71 -52.57 -6.91
CA LYS A 198 -40.25 -53.31 -8.09
C LYS A 198 -39.41 -54.53 -7.73
N SER A 199 -38.48 -54.39 -6.79
CA SER A 199 -37.67 -55.51 -6.29
C SER A 199 -38.53 -56.62 -5.69
N ARG A 200 -39.60 -56.29 -4.96
CA ARG A 200 -40.56 -57.29 -4.46
C ARG A 200 -41.30 -58.01 -5.57
N GLU A 201 -41.72 -57.29 -6.61
CA GLU A 201 -42.36 -57.88 -7.80
C GLU A 201 -41.42 -58.82 -8.56
N ASP A 202 -40.17 -58.40 -8.77
CA ASP A 202 -39.13 -59.19 -9.43
C ASP A 202 -38.81 -60.47 -8.64
N VAL A 203 -38.67 -60.38 -7.30
CA VAL A 203 -38.47 -61.53 -6.42
C VAL A 203 -39.65 -62.51 -6.49
N ALA A 204 -40.89 -62.02 -6.43
CA ALA A 204 -42.07 -62.86 -6.54
C ALA A 204 -42.18 -63.57 -7.90
N ALA A 205 -41.78 -62.90 -8.98
CA ALA A 205 -41.71 -63.49 -10.32
C ALA A 205 -40.66 -64.61 -10.37
N ILE A 206 -39.46 -64.38 -9.83
CA ILE A 206 -38.39 -65.39 -9.75
C ILE A 206 -38.87 -66.61 -8.93
N GLU A 207 -39.47 -66.40 -7.76
CA GLU A 207 -40.00 -67.49 -6.93
C GLU A 207 -41.03 -68.35 -7.69
N LYS A 208 -41.93 -67.72 -8.45
CA LYS A 208 -42.91 -68.42 -9.29
C LYS A 208 -42.24 -69.26 -10.38
N THR A 209 -41.24 -68.72 -11.07
CA THR A 209 -40.48 -69.47 -12.10
C THR A 209 -39.71 -70.64 -11.50
N LEU A 210 -39.09 -70.45 -10.33
CA LEU A 210 -38.38 -71.50 -9.61
C LEU A 210 -39.35 -72.62 -9.17
N GLN A 211 -40.55 -72.27 -8.70
CA GLN A 211 -41.55 -73.26 -8.33
C GLN A 211 -42.08 -74.04 -9.53
N ALA A 212 -42.27 -73.38 -10.68
CA ALA A 212 -42.63 -74.06 -11.93
C ALA A 212 -41.54 -75.05 -12.37
N ALA A 213 -40.28 -74.62 -12.39
CA ALA A 213 -39.14 -75.49 -12.73
C ALA A 213 -39.01 -76.70 -11.78
N LYS A 214 -39.24 -76.50 -10.47
CA LYS A 214 -39.29 -77.60 -9.49
C LYS A 214 -40.40 -78.61 -9.81
N ASN A 215 -41.57 -78.13 -10.24
CA ASN A 215 -42.70 -79.00 -10.61
C ASN A 215 -42.40 -79.77 -11.90
N ASP A 216 -41.83 -79.12 -12.91
CA ASP A 216 -41.43 -79.77 -14.17
C ASP A 216 -40.37 -80.85 -13.93
N HIS A 217 -39.38 -80.56 -13.08
CA HIS A 217 -38.36 -81.55 -12.70
C HIS A 217 -38.98 -82.76 -11.99
N ARG A 218 -39.97 -82.55 -11.11
CA ARG A 218 -40.72 -83.64 -10.48
C ARG A 218 -41.47 -84.49 -11.51
N ASP A 219 -42.15 -83.88 -12.49
CA ASP A 219 -42.83 -84.63 -13.56
C ASP A 219 -41.85 -85.43 -14.42
N LEU A 220 -40.71 -84.84 -14.78
CA LEU A 220 -39.65 -85.51 -15.53
C LEU A 220 -39.11 -86.74 -14.78
N LEU A 221 -38.85 -86.61 -13.47
CA LEU A 221 -38.46 -87.74 -12.63
C LEU A 221 -39.54 -88.83 -12.61
N ILE A 222 -40.82 -88.46 -12.49
CA ILE A 222 -41.93 -89.44 -12.52
C ILE A 222 -41.98 -90.17 -13.88
N ARG A 223 -41.86 -89.44 -15.00
CA ARG A 223 -41.82 -90.05 -16.36
C ARG A 223 -40.62 -90.98 -16.53
N PHE A 224 -39.44 -90.54 -16.11
CA PHE A 224 -38.22 -91.35 -16.16
C PHE A 224 -38.39 -92.67 -15.39
N MET A 225 -38.93 -92.59 -14.16
CA MET A 225 -39.19 -93.76 -13.33
C MET A 225 -40.21 -94.72 -13.98
N ARG A 226 -41.21 -94.23 -14.72
CA ARG A 226 -42.18 -95.09 -15.45
C ARG A 226 -41.56 -95.82 -16.64
N VAL A 227 -40.71 -95.14 -17.43
CA VAL A 227 -40.12 -95.71 -18.67
C VAL A 227 -39.12 -96.83 -18.36
N ARG A 228 -38.37 -96.71 -17.27
CA ARG A 228 -37.28 -97.64 -16.90
C ARG A 228 -37.74 -98.82 -16.04
N GLY A 229 -39.02 -99.24 -16.14
CA GLY A 229 -39.68 -100.26 -15.32
C GLY A 229 -38.72 -101.25 -14.66
N ASN A 230 -38.59 -101.13 -13.33
CA ASN A 230 -37.63 -101.83 -12.43
C ASN A 230 -36.23 -101.21 -12.22
N PHE A 231 -36.11 -99.88 -12.17
CA PHE A 231 -34.95 -99.24 -11.54
C PHE A 231 -35.19 -98.98 -10.04
N ASN A 232 -34.30 -99.46 -9.18
CA ASN A 232 -34.31 -99.14 -7.75
C ASN A 232 -33.96 -97.65 -7.57
N LEU A 233 -34.71 -96.93 -6.73
CA LEU A 233 -34.58 -95.47 -6.50
C LEU A 233 -33.13 -95.08 -6.12
N ARG A 234 -32.42 -95.98 -5.45
CA ARG A 234 -31.01 -95.80 -5.05
C ARG A 234 -30.08 -95.69 -6.26
N ASP A 235 -30.25 -96.53 -7.27
CA ASP A 235 -29.36 -96.58 -8.44
C ASP A 235 -29.58 -95.37 -9.36
N ALA A 236 -30.82 -94.85 -9.41
CA ALA A 236 -31.13 -93.62 -10.13
C ALA A 236 -30.51 -92.37 -9.46
N ILE A 237 -30.52 -92.30 -8.12
CA ILE A 237 -29.91 -91.19 -7.37
C ILE A 237 -28.38 -91.20 -7.51
N GLU A 238 -27.75 -92.38 -7.44
CA GLU A 238 -26.30 -92.53 -7.67
C GLU A 238 -25.93 -92.16 -9.11
N TRP A 239 -26.73 -92.58 -10.10
CA TRP A 239 -26.50 -92.20 -11.49
C TRP A 239 -26.58 -90.67 -11.70
N VAL A 240 -27.58 -90.00 -11.11
CA VAL A 240 -27.68 -88.53 -11.19
C VAL A 240 -26.51 -87.85 -10.49
N ARG A 241 -26.09 -88.31 -9.31
CA ARG A 241 -24.89 -87.79 -8.63
C ARG A 241 -23.62 -87.98 -9.45
N GLU A 242 -23.50 -89.13 -10.12
CA GLU A 242 -22.37 -89.43 -10.99
C GLU A 242 -22.32 -88.49 -12.21
N GLN A 243 -23.46 -88.21 -12.86
CA GLN A 243 -23.52 -87.23 -13.96
C GLN A 243 -23.20 -85.80 -13.50
N VAL A 244 -23.69 -85.39 -12.33
CA VAL A 244 -23.38 -84.11 -11.70
C VAL A 244 -21.89 -83.99 -11.38
N SER A 245 -21.29 -85.04 -10.80
CA SER A 245 -19.87 -85.09 -10.46
C SER A 245 -18.96 -85.05 -11.70
N LYS A 246 -19.42 -85.63 -12.82
CA LYS A 246 -18.72 -85.58 -14.11
C LYS A 246 -18.83 -84.22 -14.83
N GLY A 247 -19.58 -83.27 -14.30
CA GLY A 247 -19.77 -81.96 -14.92
C GLY A 247 -20.61 -81.99 -16.21
N ASN A 248 -21.33 -83.08 -16.47
CA ASN A 248 -22.22 -83.23 -17.63
C ASN A 248 -23.53 -82.45 -17.41
N TYR A 249 -23.44 -81.13 -17.34
CA TYR A 249 -24.58 -80.22 -17.27
C TYR A 249 -25.04 -79.72 -18.64
N GLY A 250 -24.25 -79.96 -19.70
CA GLY A 250 -24.59 -79.61 -21.08
C GLY A 250 -25.22 -80.81 -21.80
N ASP A 251 -26.30 -80.56 -22.52
CA ASP A 251 -27.06 -81.52 -23.35
C ASP A 251 -27.93 -82.56 -22.62
N TYR A 252 -28.97 -82.07 -21.96
CA TYR A 252 -30.25 -82.81 -21.89
C TYR A 252 -30.98 -82.90 -23.25
N SER A 253 -30.28 -82.77 -24.38
CA SER A 253 -30.81 -82.99 -25.73
C SER A 253 -31.16 -84.46 -26.02
N LEU A 254 -30.90 -85.40 -25.11
CA LEU A 254 -31.34 -86.80 -25.27
C LEU A 254 -32.87 -87.00 -25.10
N LEU A 255 -33.62 -85.94 -24.76
CA LEU A 255 -35.09 -85.94 -24.79
C LEU A 255 -35.68 -84.93 -25.79
N SER A 256 -34.86 -84.33 -26.66
CA SER A 256 -35.30 -83.38 -27.69
C SER A 256 -34.99 -83.92 -29.10
N ILE A 257 -36.04 -84.16 -29.88
CA ILE A 257 -35.99 -84.27 -31.34
C ILE A 257 -35.21 -83.05 -31.89
N PRO A 258 -34.31 -83.22 -32.87
CA PRO A 258 -33.27 -82.23 -33.16
C PRO A 258 -33.84 -81.01 -33.89
N LEU A 259 -33.64 -79.82 -33.32
CA LEU A 259 -33.66 -78.57 -34.06
C LEU A 259 -32.40 -77.78 -33.72
N ALA A 260 -31.48 -77.77 -34.68
CA ALA A 260 -30.22 -77.03 -34.64
C ALA A 260 -30.47 -75.52 -34.52
N ILE A 261 -29.61 -74.81 -33.78
CA ILE A 261 -28.99 -73.54 -34.17
C ILE A 261 -27.80 -73.24 -33.23
N THR A 262 -26.67 -72.99 -33.87
CA THR A 262 -25.36 -72.50 -33.40
C THR A 262 -25.36 -71.08 -32.84
N GLN A 263 -24.43 -70.79 -31.89
CA GLN A 263 -23.50 -69.62 -31.78
C GLN A 263 -23.05 -69.47 -30.31
N SER A 264 -21.78 -69.63 -29.91
CA SER A 264 -20.55 -68.84 -30.14
C SER A 264 -20.37 -67.59 -29.24
N SER A 265 -19.16 -67.48 -28.65
CA SER A 265 -18.48 -66.26 -28.14
C SER A 265 -18.84 -65.76 -26.73
N THR A 266 -17.97 -65.23 -25.86
CA THR A 266 -16.52 -64.93 -25.85
C THR A 266 -16.15 -64.54 -24.41
N ALA A 267 -14.96 -64.95 -23.93
CA ALA A 267 -14.36 -64.46 -22.69
C ALA A 267 -13.44 -63.27 -22.98
N THR A 268 -13.53 -62.19 -22.19
CA THR A 268 -12.53 -61.10 -22.17
C THR A 268 -12.04 -60.87 -20.76
N ASN A 269 -10.74 -61.08 -20.62
CA ASN A 269 -9.91 -60.90 -19.43
C ASN A 269 -9.22 -59.53 -19.57
N VAL A 270 -9.36 -58.64 -18.57
CA VAL A 270 -8.65 -57.35 -18.51
C VAL A 270 -7.95 -57.26 -17.16
N GLN A 271 -6.63 -57.44 -17.16
CA GLN A 271 -5.72 -57.06 -16.08
C GLN A 271 -5.15 -55.69 -16.38
N ASN A 272 -5.47 -54.69 -15.55
CA ASN A 272 -4.73 -53.43 -15.46
C ASN A 272 -3.83 -53.48 -14.23
N LYS A 273 -2.51 -53.44 -14.44
CA LYS A 273 -1.49 -53.18 -13.41
C LYS A 273 -0.90 -51.80 -13.69
N SER A 274 -1.15 -50.85 -12.79
CA SER A 274 -0.46 -49.56 -12.71
C SER A 274 0.35 -49.56 -11.41
N SER A 275 1.66 -49.33 -11.53
CA SER A 275 2.62 -49.27 -10.42
C SER A 275 2.65 -47.87 -9.80
N GLU A 276 2.21 -47.75 -8.55
CA GLU A 276 2.33 -46.55 -7.73
C GLU A 276 3.74 -46.44 -7.13
N SER A 277 4.36 -45.28 -7.35
CA SER A 277 5.60 -44.82 -6.71
C SER A 277 5.24 -44.04 -5.45
N THR A 278 5.53 -44.60 -4.28
CA THR A 278 5.30 -44.00 -2.97
C THR A 278 6.47 -43.12 -2.54
N THR A 279 6.34 -41.81 -2.74
CA THR A 279 7.01 -40.80 -1.91
C THR A 279 5.95 -39.95 -1.22
N PRO A 280 6.03 -39.75 0.11
CA PRO A 280 4.99 -39.07 0.86
C PRO A 280 4.87 -37.59 0.45
N PRO A 281 3.66 -37.03 0.40
CA PRO A 281 3.47 -35.63 0.04
C PRO A 281 4.02 -34.76 1.15
N TYR A 282 4.98 -33.90 0.83
CA TYR A 282 5.32 -32.77 1.68
C TYR A 282 4.08 -31.89 1.82
N ALA A 283 3.38 -32.02 2.93
CA ALA A 283 2.30 -31.13 3.33
C ALA A 283 2.92 -29.81 3.83
N SER A 284 3.47 -29.03 2.92
CA SER A 284 3.87 -27.66 3.21
C SER A 284 2.61 -26.84 3.51
N PRO A 285 2.64 -25.91 4.48
CA PRO A 285 1.53 -24.99 4.72
C PRO A 285 1.33 -24.09 3.50
N SER A 286 0.45 -24.50 2.59
CA SER A 286 0.06 -23.67 1.45
C SER A 286 -0.81 -22.53 1.96
N ASP A 287 -0.42 -21.29 1.71
CA ASP A 287 -1.28 -20.13 1.97
C ASP A 287 -2.57 -20.28 1.14
N LYS A 288 -3.72 -20.38 1.82
CA LYS A 288 -5.03 -20.57 1.18
C LYS A 288 -5.32 -19.49 0.14
N ARG A 289 -4.79 -18.26 0.29
CA ARG A 289 -4.99 -17.18 -0.67
C ARG A 289 -4.25 -17.40 -1.98
N LEU A 290 -3.03 -17.94 -1.92
CA LEU A 290 -2.26 -18.28 -3.12
C LEU A 290 -2.85 -19.49 -3.84
N VAL A 291 -3.39 -20.45 -3.09
CA VAL A 291 -4.16 -21.57 -3.67
C VAL A 291 -5.41 -21.06 -4.38
N GLN A 292 -6.19 -20.18 -3.75
CA GLN A 292 -7.36 -19.55 -4.38
C GLN A 292 -7.00 -18.71 -5.62
N LEU A 293 -5.84 -18.07 -5.61
CA LEU A 293 -5.34 -17.35 -6.79
C LEU A 293 -5.09 -18.30 -7.97
N MET A 294 -4.56 -19.49 -7.68
CA MET A 294 -4.35 -20.54 -8.68
C MET A 294 -5.67 -21.19 -9.17
N GLU A 295 -6.72 -21.16 -8.37
CA GLU A 295 -8.06 -21.62 -8.78
C GLU A 295 -8.73 -20.66 -9.78
N ASN A 296 -8.24 -19.43 -9.93
CA ASN A 296 -8.72 -18.49 -10.94
C ASN A 296 -8.24 -18.92 -12.34
N THR A 297 -9.18 -19.30 -13.21
CA THR A 297 -8.89 -19.81 -14.57
C THR A 297 -8.11 -18.80 -15.40
N THR A 298 -8.51 -17.52 -15.38
CA THR A 298 -7.83 -16.45 -16.13
C THR A 298 -6.39 -16.25 -15.66
N PHE A 299 -6.15 -16.28 -14.34
CA PHE A 299 -4.79 -16.18 -13.79
C PHE A 299 -3.93 -17.37 -14.23
N SER A 300 -4.46 -18.59 -14.10
CA SER A 300 -3.75 -19.82 -14.44
C SER A 300 -3.46 -19.97 -15.93
N GLU A 301 -4.40 -19.60 -16.81
CA GLU A 301 -4.19 -19.59 -18.26
C GLU A 301 -3.10 -18.58 -18.68
N ASN A 302 -3.13 -17.38 -18.11
CA ASN A 302 -2.09 -16.37 -18.36
C ASN A 302 -0.72 -16.83 -17.86
N LEU A 303 -0.67 -17.45 -16.68
CA LEU A 303 0.56 -18.00 -16.13
C LEU A 303 1.15 -19.08 -17.06
N LEU A 304 0.32 -20.00 -17.57
CA LEU A 304 0.78 -21.05 -18.48
C LEU A 304 1.29 -20.48 -19.80
N LYS A 305 0.61 -19.47 -20.37
CA LYS A 305 1.08 -18.78 -21.58
C LYS A 305 2.45 -18.14 -21.39
N ILE A 306 2.69 -17.50 -20.25
CA ILE A 306 4.00 -16.91 -19.92
C ILE A 306 5.06 -17.99 -19.71
N CYS A 307 4.70 -19.10 -19.08
CA CYS A 307 5.59 -20.25 -18.95
C CYS A 307 6.02 -20.79 -20.31
N GLU A 308 5.09 -20.90 -21.27
CA GLU A 308 5.38 -21.31 -22.65
C GLU A 308 6.32 -20.32 -23.36
N THR A 309 6.05 -19.01 -23.29
CA THR A 309 6.90 -17.96 -23.87
C THR A 309 8.33 -18.05 -23.35
N ASN A 310 8.50 -18.27 -22.04
CA ASN A 310 9.81 -18.32 -21.38
C ASN A 310 10.43 -19.73 -21.37
N LYS A 311 9.81 -20.73 -22.02
CA LYS A 311 10.25 -22.14 -22.06
C LYS A 311 10.46 -22.76 -20.68
N ILE A 312 9.59 -22.44 -19.73
CA ILE A 312 9.60 -22.97 -18.37
C ILE A 312 8.40 -23.92 -18.18
N THR A 313 8.60 -25.03 -17.46
CA THR A 313 7.53 -25.99 -17.18
C THR A 313 6.51 -25.40 -16.22
N GLY A 314 5.26 -25.19 -16.68
CA GLY A 314 4.20 -24.55 -15.89
C GLY A 314 3.92 -25.23 -14.53
N SER A 315 3.95 -26.57 -14.47
CA SER A 315 3.73 -27.29 -13.20
C SER A 315 4.75 -26.96 -12.10
N HIS A 316 6.00 -26.68 -12.46
CA HIS A 316 7.02 -26.26 -11.50
C HIS A 316 6.72 -24.86 -10.95
N VAL A 317 6.29 -23.93 -11.81
CA VAL A 317 5.95 -22.56 -11.41
C VAL A 317 4.72 -22.54 -10.51
N GLN A 318 3.70 -23.35 -10.82
CA GLN A 318 2.51 -23.51 -9.97
C GLN A 318 2.86 -24.04 -8.58
N THR A 319 3.75 -25.04 -8.52
CA THR A 319 4.23 -25.60 -7.25
C THR A 319 5.01 -24.56 -6.45
N CYS A 320 5.84 -23.74 -7.11
CA CYS A 320 6.55 -22.64 -6.48
C CYS A 320 5.60 -21.60 -5.87
N ILE A 321 4.51 -21.22 -6.56
CA ILE A 321 3.54 -20.23 -6.06
C ILE A 321 2.95 -20.64 -4.71
N ALA A 322 2.63 -21.93 -4.52
CA ALA A 322 2.14 -22.43 -3.24
C ALA A 322 3.16 -22.29 -2.10
N GLY A 323 4.46 -22.31 -2.40
CA GLY A 323 5.56 -22.18 -1.44
C GLY A 323 6.09 -20.75 -1.25
N LEU A 324 5.79 -19.82 -2.15
CA LEU A 324 6.36 -18.45 -2.18
C LEU A 324 6.13 -17.67 -0.87
N TYR A 325 5.00 -17.88 -0.19
CA TYR A 325 4.69 -17.18 1.06
C TYR A 325 5.77 -17.39 2.13
N HIS A 326 6.25 -18.63 2.27
CA HIS A 326 7.29 -18.95 3.25
C HIS A 326 8.64 -18.34 2.91
N GLN A 327 8.98 -18.32 1.61
CA GLN A 327 10.24 -17.75 1.13
C GLN A 327 10.25 -16.22 1.31
N LEU A 328 9.16 -15.55 0.93
CA LEU A 328 9.01 -14.09 1.04
C LEU A 328 8.94 -13.62 2.49
N SER A 329 8.22 -14.33 3.37
CA SER A 329 8.12 -13.97 4.79
C SER A 329 9.49 -13.95 5.46
N LYS A 330 10.38 -14.90 5.14
CA LYS A 330 11.76 -14.92 5.67
C LYS A 330 12.58 -13.72 5.22
N GLN A 331 12.37 -13.23 4.01
CA GLN A 331 13.14 -12.10 3.47
C GLN A 331 12.57 -10.73 3.87
N ALA A 332 11.26 -10.64 4.10
CA ALA A 332 10.59 -9.40 4.49
C ALA A 332 10.84 -9.01 5.97
N HIS A 333 11.19 -9.97 6.83
CA HIS A 333 11.53 -9.69 8.23
C HIS A 333 12.95 -9.13 8.36
N GLY A 334 13.10 -7.82 8.17
CA GLY A 334 14.33 -7.09 8.46
C GLY A 334 14.65 -5.92 7.54
N CYS A 335 13.85 -5.69 6.49
CA CYS A 335 14.06 -4.56 5.58
C CYS A 335 13.06 -3.44 5.86
N ASP A 336 13.50 -2.38 6.54
CA ASP A 336 12.76 -1.10 6.69
C ASP A 336 12.66 -0.30 5.37
N LYS A 337 12.94 -0.93 4.22
CA LYS A 337 12.98 -0.27 2.92
C LYS A 337 11.63 -0.43 2.21
N GLN A 338 11.11 0.70 1.72
CA GLN A 338 9.83 0.81 1.00
C GLN A 338 9.81 0.16 -0.39
N GLU A 339 10.92 -0.41 -0.86
CA GLU A 339 11.06 -0.89 -2.23
C GLU A 339 11.27 -2.41 -2.25
N ILE A 340 10.37 -3.13 -2.93
CA ILE A 340 10.39 -4.59 -3.06
C ILE A 340 11.44 -4.97 -4.10
N ALA A 341 12.30 -5.93 -3.78
CA ALA A 341 13.34 -6.43 -4.67
C ALA A 341 13.23 -7.94 -4.87
N ILE A 342 13.37 -8.41 -6.11
CA ILE A 342 13.55 -9.81 -6.46
C ILE A 342 15.03 -10.02 -6.75
N ASP A 343 15.69 -10.83 -5.93
CA ASP A 343 17.14 -11.06 -6.04
C ASP A 343 17.42 -12.52 -6.35
N SER A 344 17.96 -12.76 -7.55
CA SER A 344 18.15 -14.11 -8.09
C SER A 344 19.14 -14.97 -7.30
N ARG A 345 19.90 -14.39 -6.37
CA ARG A 345 20.75 -15.16 -5.44
C ARG A 345 19.93 -15.96 -4.43
N PHE A 346 18.66 -15.61 -4.24
CA PHE A 346 17.79 -16.25 -3.24
C PHE A 346 16.60 -17.01 -3.81
N PHE A 347 16.32 -16.87 -5.10
CA PHE A 347 15.16 -17.46 -5.75
C PHE A 347 15.59 -18.27 -6.97
N ALA A 348 15.00 -19.44 -7.17
CA ALA A 348 15.16 -20.21 -8.39
C ALA A 348 14.44 -19.51 -9.57
N SER A 349 14.83 -19.80 -10.81
CA SER A 349 14.24 -19.18 -12.02
C SER A 349 12.71 -19.26 -12.07
N ASN A 350 12.12 -20.38 -11.62
CA ASN A 350 10.66 -20.57 -11.58
C ASN A 350 9.99 -19.66 -10.54
N GLU A 351 10.66 -19.42 -9.40
CA GLU A 351 10.17 -18.52 -8.34
C GLU A 351 10.30 -17.07 -8.77
N ILE A 352 11.41 -16.70 -9.43
CA ILE A 352 11.62 -15.37 -10.00
C ILE A 352 10.51 -15.05 -11.01
N LEU A 353 10.23 -15.96 -11.94
CA LEU A 353 9.14 -15.80 -12.92
C LEU A 353 7.79 -15.63 -12.23
N ALA A 354 7.46 -16.50 -11.27
CA ALA A 354 6.21 -16.44 -10.52
C ALA A 354 6.03 -15.09 -9.79
N LEU A 355 7.07 -14.61 -9.12
CA LEU A 355 7.06 -13.33 -8.40
C LEU A 355 6.88 -12.14 -9.35
N GLY A 356 7.64 -12.11 -10.45
CA GLY A 356 7.53 -11.06 -11.44
C GLY A 356 6.12 -11.00 -12.06
N PHE A 357 5.56 -12.17 -12.39
CA PHE A 357 4.20 -12.28 -12.92
C PHE A 357 3.15 -11.76 -11.93
N ILE A 358 3.19 -12.20 -10.68
CA ILE A 358 2.26 -11.75 -9.62
C ILE A 358 2.39 -10.24 -9.44
N PHE A 359 3.61 -9.71 -9.30
CA PHE A 359 3.81 -8.28 -9.10
C PHE A 359 3.35 -7.45 -10.30
N LYS A 360 3.52 -7.94 -11.53
CA LYS A 360 3.03 -7.26 -12.72
C LYS A 360 1.50 -7.20 -12.75
N ILE A 361 0.81 -8.31 -12.50
CA ILE A 361 -0.67 -8.37 -12.47
C ILE A 361 -1.24 -7.41 -11.43
N TYR A 362 -0.63 -7.34 -10.25
CA TYR A 362 -1.08 -6.47 -9.16
C TYR A 362 -0.49 -5.05 -9.22
N ASN A 363 0.23 -4.70 -10.28
CA ASN A 363 0.88 -3.41 -10.47
C ASN A 363 1.78 -2.99 -9.28
N ILE A 364 2.46 -3.97 -8.68
CA ILE A 364 3.42 -3.79 -7.60
C ILE A 364 4.76 -3.41 -8.23
N LYS A 365 5.33 -2.27 -7.83
CA LYS A 365 6.67 -1.87 -8.29
C LYS A 365 7.73 -2.73 -7.61
N TYR A 366 8.68 -3.24 -8.40
CA TYR A 366 9.81 -4.02 -7.90
C TYR A 366 11.07 -3.75 -8.71
N SER A 367 12.22 -4.02 -8.08
CA SER A 367 13.54 -4.05 -8.72
C SER A 367 14.03 -5.48 -8.84
N TYR A 368 14.85 -5.78 -9.86
CA TYR A 368 15.43 -7.12 -10.06
C TYR A 368 16.97 -7.09 -10.00
N PHE A 369 17.55 -8.01 -9.24
CA PHE A 369 18.99 -8.16 -9.09
C PHE A 369 19.46 -9.51 -9.64
N ASP A 370 20.48 -9.47 -10.51
CA ASP A 370 21.12 -10.66 -11.05
C ASP A 370 21.94 -11.44 -10.01
N ASP A 371 22.54 -12.55 -10.42
CA ASP A 371 23.33 -13.44 -9.57
C ASP A 371 24.58 -12.75 -9.00
N SER A 372 25.06 -11.70 -9.68
CA SER A 372 26.13 -10.83 -9.21
C SER A 372 25.66 -9.69 -8.30
N GLY A 373 24.35 -9.58 -8.04
CA GLY A 373 23.75 -8.53 -7.22
C GLY A 373 23.65 -7.17 -7.91
N ARG A 374 23.71 -7.12 -9.24
CA ARG A 374 23.55 -5.89 -10.02
C ARG A 374 22.08 -5.69 -10.40
N LEU A 375 21.63 -4.44 -10.31
CA LEU A 375 20.30 -4.04 -10.77
C LEU A 375 20.26 -4.12 -12.31
N ILE A 376 19.45 -5.01 -12.85
CA ILE A 376 19.27 -5.20 -14.29
C ILE A 376 17.79 -5.32 -14.64
N ASP A 377 17.48 -5.32 -15.93
CA ASP A 377 16.12 -5.55 -16.42
C ASP A 377 15.66 -6.97 -16.07
N PHE A 378 14.36 -7.11 -15.81
CA PHE A 378 13.77 -8.39 -15.45
C PHE A 378 13.93 -9.40 -16.61
N PRO A 379 14.45 -10.61 -16.38
CA PRO A 379 14.94 -11.49 -17.43
C PRO A 379 13.84 -12.28 -18.16
N PHE A 380 12.58 -12.14 -17.73
CA PHE A 380 11.44 -12.85 -18.31
C PHE A 380 10.45 -11.89 -18.97
N GLU A 381 9.84 -12.35 -20.06
CA GLU A 381 8.75 -11.64 -20.72
C GLU A 381 7.43 -11.95 -20.02
N ILE A 382 6.76 -10.93 -19.47
CA ILE A 382 5.50 -11.03 -18.71
C ILE A 382 4.35 -10.39 -19.45
#